data_AF-A0A9Q0RBV7-F1
#
_entry.id   AF-A0A9Q0RBV7-F1
#
_cell.length_a   1.000
_cell.length_b   1.000
_cell.length_c   1.000
_cell.angle_alpha   90.00
_cell.angle_beta   90.00
_cell.angle_gamma   90.00
#
_symmetry.space_group_name_H-M   'P 1'
#
loop_
_entity.id
_entity.type
_entity.pdbx_description
1 polymer ?
#
loop_
_entity_poly.entity_id
_entity_poly.type
_entity_poly.pdbx_seq_one_letter_code
_entity_poly.pdbx_strand_id
1 'polypeptide(L)'
;MSFHVFLLNSNQELFGCGDNDYGQLGLGESKKETIIQKLTKIQNIPKGKIIDIQSGNGDSIMLIEDENENQNPKRKLYSCGYWQSNGFGKNTYKFTEIKSSLFENDDNILDFSVGDYHTLILTSNGKLIGFGNNYYGQLGTGNKEYQLIPFQIELPKLRFNENISNYHISCGLRRSFFYYSPLSFSNLEEDLIKLFRRKEFCDISFKTKNGEIIKAHKLILKYRLNQNENQIEKIQEIISKIN
;
A
#
# COMPACT_ATOMS: atom_id res chain seq x y z
N MET A 1 4.67 -16.38 14.91
CA MET A 1 4.45 -14.98 14.50
C MET A 1 5.61 -14.18 15.01
N SER A 2 6.32 -13.54 14.10
CA SER A 2 7.39 -12.58 14.32
C SER A 2 6.79 -11.19 14.16
N PHE A 3 7.04 -10.28 15.10
CA PHE A 3 6.53 -8.91 15.04
C PHE A 3 7.69 -7.91 15.01
N HIS A 4 7.64 -6.99 14.06
CA HIS A 4 8.63 -5.93 13.91
C HIS A 4 7.98 -4.68 13.34
N VAL A 5 8.62 -3.53 13.57
CA VAL A 5 8.10 -2.21 13.19
C VAL A 5 9.23 -1.38 12.61
N PHE A 6 8.90 -0.56 11.62
CA PHE A 6 9.81 0.45 11.07
C PHE A 6 9.30 1.86 11.35
N LEU A 7 10.25 2.78 11.50
CA LEU A 7 10.03 4.22 11.55
C LEU A 7 10.90 4.88 10.48
N LEU A 8 10.26 5.60 9.57
CA LEU A 8 10.92 6.42 8.56
C LEU A 8 10.77 7.89 8.96
N ASN A 9 11.89 8.61 9.07
CA ASN A 9 11.84 10.05 9.36
C ASN A 9 11.89 10.91 8.08
N SER A 10 11.73 12.22 8.24
CA SER A 10 11.77 13.19 7.13
C SER A 10 13.11 13.23 6.40
N ASN A 11 14.18 12.74 7.01
CA ASN A 11 15.53 12.72 6.45
C ASN A 11 15.83 11.42 5.68
N GLN A 12 14.81 10.60 5.38
CA GLN A 12 14.96 9.29 4.72
C GLN A 12 15.82 8.29 5.52
N GLU A 13 15.90 8.48 6.84
CA GLU A 13 16.56 7.54 7.73
C GLU A 13 15.54 6.52 8.24
N LEU A 14 15.86 5.24 8.04
CA LEU A 14 15.02 4.13 8.48
C LEU A 14 15.53 3.55 9.80
N PHE A 15 14.62 3.38 10.74
CA PHE A 15 14.85 2.72 12.01
C PHE A 15 13.93 1.51 12.12
N GLY A 16 14.43 0.42 12.71
CA GLY A 16 13.65 -0.80 12.95
C GLY A 16 13.76 -1.26 14.40
N CYS A 17 12.71 -1.87 14.92
CA CYS A 17 12.71 -2.57 16.21
C CYS A 17 11.81 -3.82 16.14
N GLY A 18 11.98 -4.73 17.10
CA GLY A 18 11.21 -5.97 17.18
C GLY A 18 12.05 -7.22 16.95
N ASP A 19 11.40 -8.25 16.45
CA ASP A 19 12.01 -9.53 16.10
C ASP A 19 12.98 -9.39 14.91
N ASN A 20 14.10 -10.12 14.96
CA ASN A 20 15.07 -10.24 13.88
C ASN A 20 15.62 -11.68 13.71
N ASP A 21 14.85 -12.69 14.11
CA ASP A 21 15.22 -14.11 14.02
C ASP A 21 15.52 -14.56 12.58
N TYR A 22 14.88 -13.94 11.59
CA TYR A 22 15.02 -14.25 10.16
C TYR A 22 15.80 -13.18 9.37
N GLY A 23 16.19 -12.08 10.01
CA GLY A 23 16.81 -10.93 9.32
C GLY A 23 15.82 -9.91 8.78
N GLN A 24 14.56 -9.95 9.22
CA GLN A 24 13.46 -9.08 8.79
C GLN A 24 13.71 -7.59 9.02
N LEU A 25 14.65 -7.20 9.88
CA LEU A 25 15.04 -5.80 10.05
C LEU A 25 16.09 -5.32 9.03
N GLY A 26 16.68 -6.21 8.23
CA GLY A 26 17.66 -5.85 7.21
C GLY A 26 19.01 -5.37 7.76
N LEU A 27 19.36 -5.74 9.00
CA LEU A 27 20.56 -5.25 9.70
C LEU A 27 21.88 -5.87 9.23
N GLY A 28 21.83 -6.87 8.36
CA GLY A 28 22.99 -7.65 7.89
C GLY A 28 23.24 -8.93 8.66
N GLU A 29 22.46 -9.19 9.70
CA GLU A 29 22.54 -10.37 10.56
C GLU A 29 21.14 -10.84 10.96
N SER A 30 21.01 -12.11 11.32
CA SER A 30 19.91 -12.61 12.14
C SER A 30 20.37 -12.73 13.58
N LYS A 31 19.51 -12.39 14.55
CA LYS A 31 19.76 -12.69 15.96
C LYS A 31 18.75 -13.71 16.41
N LYS A 32 19.15 -14.98 16.40
CA LYS A 32 18.30 -16.05 16.91
C LYS A 32 18.17 -15.93 18.44
N GLU A 33 16.92 -15.98 18.89
CA GLU A 33 16.47 -16.22 20.27
C GLU A 33 16.44 -14.99 21.22
N THR A 34 15.21 -14.60 21.57
CA THR A 34 14.76 -13.79 22.73
C THR A 34 15.18 -12.33 22.86
N ILE A 35 16.11 -11.82 22.04
CA ILE A 35 16.52 -10.41 22.12
C ILE A 35 15.72 -9.59 21.12
N ILE A 36 14.68 -8.92 21.63
CA ILE A 36 13.98 -7.88 20.87
C ILE A 36 14.97 -6.77 20.55
N GLN A 37 15.15 -6.50 19.25
CA GLN A 37 16.02 -5.43 18.80
C GLN A 37 15.37 -4.09 19.18
N LYS A 38 16.09 -3.29 19.96
CA LYS A 38 15.70 -1.90 20.26
C LYS A 38 15.70 -1.09 18.97
N LEU A 39 15.04 0.06 18.98
CA LEU A 39 15.03 0.98 17.84
C LEU A 39 16.45 1.26 17.34
N THR A 40 16.76 0.77 16.15
CA THR A 40 18.11 0.76 15.58
C THR A 40 18.06 1.34 14.19
N LYS A 41 18.97 2.28 13.89
CA LYS A 41 19.11 2.84 12.55
C LYS A 41 19.66 1.78 11.60
N ILE A 42 18.99 1.57 10.47
CA ILE A 42 19.40 0.63 9.43
C ILE A 42 20.33 1.38 8.48
N GLN A 43 21.58 0.94 8.37
CA GLN A 43 22.61 1.69 7.64
C GLN A 43 22.71 1.33 6.15
N ASN A 44 22.41 0.09 5.78
CA ASN A 44 22.61 -0.43 4.41
C ASN A 44 21.34 -0.30 3.56
N ILE A 45 20.71 0.88 3.58
CA ILE A 45 19.54 1.17 2.75
C ILE A 45 20.00 1.39 1.30
N PRO A 46 19.32 0.77 0.31
CA PRO A 46 19.62 1.03 -1.10
C PRO A 46 19.45 2.51 -1.46
N LYS A 47 20.17 2.98 -2.50
CA LYS A 47 20.08 4.37 -2.94
C LYS A 47 18.69 4.68 -3.51
N GLY A 48 18.20 5.88 -3.21
CA GLY A 48 16.91 6.40 -3.66
C GLY A 48 16.05 6.84 -2.48
N LYS A 49 14.82 7.22 -2.79
CA LYS A 49 13.83 7.66 -1.80
C LYS A 49 12.95 6.49 -1.38
N ILE A 50 12.87 6.22 -0.08
CA ILE A 50 11.93 5.24 0.47
C ILE A 50 10.52 5.82 0.34
N ILE A 51 9.67 5.13 -0.41
CA ILE A 51 8.27 5.49 -0.62
C ILE A 51 7.38 4.78 0.38
N ASP A 52 7.62 3.50 0.62
CA ASP A 52 6.81 2.67 1.50
C ASP A 52 7.62 1.48 2.05
N ILE A 53 7.20 0.96 3.19
CA ILE A 53 7.70 -0.27 3.78
C ILE A 53 6.57 -1.05 4.45
N GLN A 54 6.47 -2.32 4.11
CA GLN A 54 5.48 -3.24 4.67
C GLN A 54 6.16 -4.45 5.30
N SER A 55 5.58 -4.88 6.41
CA SER A 55 6.09 -5.94 7.27
C SER A 55 5.18 -7.16 7.20
N GLY A 56 5.75 -8.30 6.81
CA GLY A 56 5.13 -9.62 6.89
C GLY A 56 5.50 -10.33 8.20
N ASN A 57 5.21 -11.63 8.27
CA ASN A 57 5.58 -12.46 9.43
C ASN A 57 6.96 -13.09 9.21
N GLY A 58 7.98 -12.25 9.43
CA GLY A 58 9.38 -12.63 9.34
C GLY A 58 10.08 -12.14 8.08
N ASP A 59 9.41 -11.37 7.22
CA ASP A 59 9.98 -10.64 6.10
C ASP A 59 9.51 -9.19 6.05
N SER A 60 10.25 -8.37 5.32
CA SER A 60 9.96 -6.95 5.08
C SER A 60 10.19 -6.63 3.64
N ILE A 61 9.33 -5.80 3.07
CA ILE A 61 9.45 -5.32 1.68
C ILE A 61 9.35 -3.81 1.66
N MET A 62 10.30 -3.20 0.96
CA MET A 62 10.48 -1.77 0.85
C MET A 62 10.40 -1.35 -0.61
N LEU A 63 9.67 -0.27 -0.86
CA LEU A 63 9.57 0.38 -2.16
C LEU A 63 10.50 1.60 -2.18
N ILE A 64 11.45 1.61 -3.11
CA ILE A 64 12.39 2.72 -3.29
C ILE A 64 12.21 3.31 -4.69
N GLU A 65 12.10 4.62 -4.76
CA GLU A 65 12.07 5.41 -5.98
C GLU A 65 13.47 5.91 -6.31
N ASP A 66 13.96 5.58 -7.52
CA ASP A 66 15.24 6.05 -8.05
C ASP A 66 15.08 7.47 -8.61
N GLU A 67 15.72 8.43 -7.96
CA GLU A 67 15.61 9.86 -8.28
C GLU A 67 16.46 10.26 -9.51
N ASN A 68 17.24 9.35 -10.10
CA ASN A 68 18.09 9.69 -11.24
C ASN A 68 17.32 9.84 -12.57
N GLU A 69 16.06 9.42 -12.64
CA GLU A 69 15.23 9.51 -13.85
C GLU A 69 14.20 10.67 -13.73
N ASN A 70 14.64 11.89 -14.07
CA ASN A 70 13.89 13.15 -13.89
C ASN A 70 12.50 13.24 -14.55
N GLN A 71 12.16 12.35 -15.49
CA GLN A 71 10.87 12.40 -16.21
C GLN A 71 9.93 11.25 -15.85
N ASN A 72 10.44 10.15 -15.28
CA ASN A 72 9.64 9.01 -14.84
C ASN A 72 10.43 8.19 -13.80
N PRO A 73 10.36 8.55 -12.51
CA PRO A 73 11.21 7.93 -11.52
C PRO A 73 10.82 6.46 -11.35
N LYS A 74 11.81 5.56 -11.52
CA LYS A 74 11.59 4.12 -11.44
C LYS A 74 11.53 3.68 -10.00
N ARG A 75 10.50 2.88 -9.66
CA ARG A 75 10.37 2.28 -8.35
C ARG A 75 10.77 0.82 -8.38
N LYS A 76 11.47 0.40 -7.34
CA LYS A 76 12.01 -0.94 -7.18
C LYS A 76 11.68 -1.46 -5.80
N LEU A 77 11.42 -2.76 -5.72
CA LEU A 77 11.17 -3.44 -4.46
C LEU A 77 12.44 -4.09 -3.94
N TYR A 78 12.66 -3.94 -2.64
CA TYR A 78 13.74 -4.58 -1.90
C TYR A 78 13.15 -5.37 -0.76
N SER A 79 13.61 -6.61 -0.56
CA SER A 79 13.13 -7.46 0.52
C SER A 79 14.26 -7.99 1.39
N CYS A 80 13.94 -8.20 2.67
CA CYS A 80 14.76 -8.96 3.61
C CYS A 80 13.89 -9.89 4.48
N GLY A 81 14.54 -10.82 5.17
CA GLY A 81 13.93 -11.73 6.11
C GLY A 81 13.70 -13.13 5.54
N TYR A 82 12.54 -13.70 5.88
CA TYR A 82 12.23 -15.12 5.79
C TYR A 82 12.13 -15.64 4.36
N TRP A 83 12.83 -16.75 4.11
CA TRP A 83 13.05 -17.34 2.80
C TRP A 83 11.79 -17.73 2.02
N GLN A 84 10.68 -18.03 2.70
CA GLN A 84 9.46 -18.48 2.03
C GLN A 84 8.70 -17.33 1.39
N SER A 85 8.77 -16.13 1.97
CA SER A 85 7.93 -14.98 1.62
C SER A 85 8.70 -13.79 1.07
N ASN A 86 10.04 -13.80 1.14
CA ASN A 86 10.89 -12.69 0.69
C ASN A 86 11.19 -12.66 -0.83
N GLY A 87 10.74 -13.66 -1.59
CA GLY A 87 10.93 -13.74 -3.05
C GLY A 87 12.32 -14.19 -3.52
N PHE A 88 13.16 -14.75 -2.62
CA PHE A 88 14.50 -15.24 -2.98
C PHE A 88 14.69 -16.75 -2.80
N GLY A 89 13.76 -17.45 -2.15
CA GLY A 89 13.90 -18.86 -1.78
C GLY A 89 15.00 -19.15 -0.75
N LYS A 90 15.57 -18.11 -0.14
CA LYS A 90 16.58 -18.18 0.94
C LYS A 90 16.48 -16.95 1.84
N ASN A 91 16.90 -17.06 3.10
CA ASN A 91 16.87 -15.90 4.01
C ASN A 91 17.83 -14.81 3.49
N THR A 92 17.41 -13.56 3.63
CA THR A 92 18.21 -12.39 3.28
C THR A 92 18.30 -11.47 4.49
N TYR A 93 19.51 -11.15 4.93
CA TYR A 93 19.68 -10.35 6.15
C TYR A 93 19.83 -8.85 5.88
N LYS A 94 19.85 -8.45 4.61
CA LYS A 94 19.89 -7.05 4.13
C LYS A 94 18.80 -6.86 3.07
N PHE A 95 18.26 -5.65 2.99
CA PHE A 95 17.35 -5.28 1.90
C PHE A 95 18.04 -5.51 0.55
N THR A 96 17.54 -6.50 -0.19
CA THR A 96 18.07 -6.95 -1.47
C THR A 96 17.03 -6.71 -2.55
N GLU A 97 17.44 -6.21 -3.71
CA GLU A 97 16.53 -5.91 -4.83
C GLU A 97 15.85 -7.20 -5.30
N ILE A 98 14.52 -7.18 -5.43
CA ILE A 98 13.76 -8.28 -6.01
C ILE A 98 13.91 -8.20 -7.53
N LYS A 99 14.88 -8.96 -8.07
CA LYS A 99 15.13 -9.04 -9.52
C LYS A 99 14.35 -10.21 -10.13
N SER A 100 13.62 -9.93 -11.20
CA SER A 100 12.91 -10.94 -11.99
C SER A 100 12.79 -10.47 -13.44
N SER A 101 12.78 -11.40 -14.39
CA SER A 101 12.46 -11.12 -15.79
C SER A 101 11.01 -10.66 -16.00
N LEU A 102 10.16 -10.80 -14.98
CA LEU A 102 8.78 -10.32 -15.00
C LEU A 102 8.67 -8.79 -14.92
N PHE A 103 9.68 -8.12 -14.35
CA PHE A 103 9.79 -6.67 -14.34
C PHE A 103 10.48 -6.24 -15.64
N GLU A 104 9.72 -5.74 -16.61
CA GLU A 104 10.31 -5.18 -17.84
C GLU A 104 11.03 -3.87 -17.53
N ASN A 105 11.94 -3.45 -18.41
CA ASN A 105 12.79 -2.28 -18.16
C ASN A 105 12.01 -0.98 -17.94
N ASP A 106 10.79 -0.89 -18.47
CA ASP A 106 9.90 0.27 -18.36
C ASP A 106 8.74 0.04 -17.38
N ASP A 107 8.70 -1.12 -16.70
CA ASP A 107 7.69 -1.41 -15.69
C ASP A 107 8.01 -0.65 -14.40
N ASN A 108 7.01 0.08 -13.91
CA ASN A 108 7.04 0.67 -12.59
C ASN A 108 6.15 -0.12 -11.63
N ILE A 109 6.46 -0.06 -10.33
CA ILE A 109 5.62 -0.66 -9.29
C ILE A 109 4.52 0.34 -8.94
N LEU A 110 3.26 -0.05 -9.19
CA LEU A 110 2.09 0.77 -8.85
C LEU A 110 1.65 0.53 -7.41
N ASP A 111 1.58 -0.75 -7.03
CA ASP A 111 1.12 -1.16 -5.70
C ASP A 111 1.82 -2.46 -5.30
N PHE A 112 1.95 -2.69 -3.99
CA PHE A 112 2.42 -3.95 -3.42
C PHE A 112 1.75 -4.17 -2.07
N SER A 113 1.53 -5.44 -1.73
CA SER A 113 0.97 -5.78 -0.43
C SER A 113 1.59 -7.04 0.15
N VAL A 114 1.99 -6.97 1.41
CA VAL A 114 2.63 -8.05 2.16
C VAL A 114 1.66 -8.61 3.19
N GLY A 115 1.38 -9.91 3.09
CA GLY A 115 0.59 -10.67 4.07
C GLY A 115 1.46 -11.41 5.07
N ASP A 116 0.92 -12.45 5.71
CA ASP A 116 1.67 -13.24 6.70
C ASP A 116 2.91 -13.91 6.08
N TYR A 117 2.73 -14.60 4.94
CA TYR A 117 3.80 -15.30 4.24
C TYR A 117 3.70 -15.18 2.73
N HIS A 118 3.07 -14.13 2.20
CA HIS A 118 2.97 -13.93 0.76
C HIS A 118 2.93 -12.46 0.41
N THR A 119 3.34 -12.16 -0.81
CA THR A 119 3.39 -10.81 -1.34
C THR A 119 2.73 -10.80 -2.71
N LEU A 120 1.96 -9.75 -2.97
CA LEU A 120 1.48 -9.40 -4.29
C LEU A 120 2.08 -8.07 -4.71
N ILE A 121 2.29 -7.91 -6.02
CA ILE A 121 2.86 -6.73 -6.65
C ILE A 121 2.05 -6.46 -7.92
N LEU A 122 1.63 -5.21 -8.10
CA LEU A 122 0.98 -4.73 -9.30
C LEU A 122 1.91 -3.76 -10.04
N THR A 123 2.19 -4.06 -11.31
CA THR A 123 3.05 -3.23 -12.16
C THR A 123 2.23 -2.30 -13.06
N SER A 124 2.88 -1.28 -13.62
CA SER A 124 2.26 -0.28 -14.51
C SER A 124 1.81 -0.82 -15.86
N ASN A 125 2.31 -1.98 -16.30
CA ASN A 125 1.80 -2.70 -17.47
C ASN A 125 0.68 -3.70 -17.14
N GLY A 126 0.21 -3.74 -15.88
CA GLY A 126 -0.91 -4.57 -15.46
C GLY A 126 -0.58 -6.03 -15.17
N LYS A 127 0.69 -6.37 -14.95
CA LYS A 127 1.05 -7.68 -14.41
C LYS A 127 0.78 -7.72 -12.92
N LEU A 128 0.06 -8.75 -12.49
CA LEU A 128 0.03 -9.15 -11.10
C LEU A 128 1.13 -10.19 -10.87
N ILE A 129 2.08 -9.87 -10.01
CA ILE A 129 3.19 -10.75 -9.64
C ILE A 129 2.99 -11.16 -8.19
N GLY A 130 3.22 -12.42 -7.87
CA GLY A 130 3.13 -12.92 -6.51
C GLY A 130 4.23 -13.91 -6.17
N PHE A 131 4.54 -13.99 -4.89
CA PHE A 131 5.42 -15.01 -4.32
C PHE A 131 5.04 -15.23 -2.86
N GLY A 132 5.41 -16.39 -2.33
CA GLY A 132 5.15 -16.79 -0.96
C GLY A 132 4.43 -18.12 -0.81
N ASN A 133 3.87 -18.27 0.39
CA ASN A 133 2.95 -19.30 0.79
C ASN A 133 1.68 -19.25 -0.05
N ASN A 134 1.21 -20.43 -0.45
CA ASN A 134 -0.05 -20.61 -1.18
C ASN A 134 -0.90 -21.74 -0.61
N TYR A 135 -0.64 -22.20 0.61
CA TYR A 135 -1.33 -23.32 1.23
C TYR A 135 -2.86 -23.12 1.29
N TYR A 136 -3.30 -21.87 1.45
CA TYR A 136 -4.71 -21.50 1.47
C TYR A 136 -5.24 -21.00 0.11
N GLY A 137 -4.43 -21.03 -0.94
CA GLY A 137 -4.77 -20.46 -2.25
C GLY A 137 -4.65 -18.93 -2.32
N GLN A 138 -3.91 -18.32 -1.39
CA GLN A 138 -3.78 -16.86 -1.28
C GLN A 138 -3.10 -16.20 -2.50
N LEU A 139 -2.31 -16.94 -3.30
CA LEU A 139 -1.76 -16.40 -4.55
C LEU A 139 -2.77 -16.40 -5.70
N GLY A 140 -3.94 -17.03 -5.55
CA GLY A 140 -4.97 -17.04 -6.58
C GLY A 140 -4.61 -17.82 -7.86
N THR A 141 -3.60 -18.69 -7.81
CA THR A 141 -3.08 -19.45 -8.98
C THR A 141 -3.94 -20.65 -9.38
N GLY A 142 -5.10 -20.87 -8.75
CA GLY A 142 -5.94 -22.05 -8.96
C GLY A 142 -5.39 -23.35 -8.35
N ASN A 143 -4.25 -23.30 -7.65
CA ASN A 143 -3.65 -24.42 -6.94
C ASN A 143 -3.16 -23.98 -5.54
N LYS A 144 -2.45 -24.86 -4.83
CA LYS A 144 -1.88 -24.61 -3.50
C LYS A 144 -0.34 -24.64 -3.46
N GLU A 145 0.29 -24.49 -4.63
CA GLU A 145 1.74 -24.57 -4.76
C GLU A 145 2.38 -23.25 -4.34
N TYR A 146 3.39 -23.35 -3.48
CA TYR A 146 4.19 -22.23 -3.01
C TYR A 146 5.01 -21.66 -4.18
N GLN A 147 5.21 -20.34 -4.18
CA GLN A 147 6.05 -19.66 -5.17
C GLN A 147 7.20 -18.95 -4.44
N LEU A 148 8.36 -19.59 -4.31
CA LEU A 148 9.46 -19.04 -3.52
C LEU A 148 10.17 -17.84 -4.17
N ILE A 149 9.93 -17.64 -5.46
CA ILE A 149 10.45 -16.56 -6.30
C ILE A 149 9.29 -15.91 -7.05
N PRO A 150 9.44 -14.66 -7.56
CA PRO A 150 8.37 -13.97 -8.27
C PRO A 150 7.79 -14.78 -9.42
N PHE A 151 6.47 -14.97 -9.38
CA PHE A 151 5.68 -15.66 -10.39
C PHE A 151 4.55 -14.76 -10.88
N GLN A 152 4.25 -14.78 -12.18
CA GLN A 152 3.15 -14.00 -12.73
C GLN A 152 1.82 -14.70 -12.47
N ILE A 153 0.91 -14.05 -11.76
CA ILE A 153 -0.45 -14.53 -11.53
C ILE A 153 -1.32 -14.10 -12.70
N GLU A 154 -1.97 -15.07 -13.35
CA GLU A 154 -2.92 -14.78 -14.42
C GLU A 154 -4.19 -14.17 -13.85
N LEU A 155 -4.48 -12.93 -14.23
CA LEU A 155 -5.73 -12.28 -13.88
C LEU A 155 -6.85 -12.74 -14.84
N PRO A 156 -8.07 -13.03 -14.34
CA PRO A 156 -9.20 -13.31 -15.20
C PRO A 156 -9.48 -12.09 -16.09
N LYS A 157 -9.72 -12.30 -17.40
CA LYS A 157 -9.89 -11.24 -18.44
C LYS A 157 -11.02 -10.21 -18.18
N LEU A 158 -11.67 -10.24 -17.02
CA LEU A 158 -12.77 -9.39 -16.64
C LEU A 158 -12.26 -7.96 -16.34
N ARG A 159 -12.36 -7.09 -17.35
CA ARG A 159 -12.36 -5.61 -17.28
C ARG A 159 -11.03 -4.87 -17.03
N PHE A 160 -9.88 -5.42 -17.42
CA PHE A 160 -8.63 -4.64 -17.49
C PHE A 160 -8.58 -3.58 -18.61
N ASN A 161 -9.70 -3.29 -19.28
CA ASN A 161 -9.80 -2.13 -20.19
C ASN A 161 -9.87 -0.79 -19.44
N GLU A 162 -9.89 -0.83 -18.11
CA GLU A 162 -9.90 0.35 -17.24
C GLU A 162 -8.48 0.68 -16.77
N ASN A 163 -8.23 1.95 -16.42
CA ASN A 163 -6.88 2.42 -16.06
C ASN A 163 -6.29 1.59 -14.91
N ILE A 164 -5.15 0.95 -15.15
CA ILE A 164 -4.51 0.02 -14.22
C ILE A 164 -4.15 0.69 -12.87
N SER A 165 -3.94 2.01 -12.87
CA SER A 165 -3.67 2.80 -11.66
C SER A 165 -4.81 2.82 -10.65
N ASN A 166 -6.02 2.39 -11.05
CA ASN A 166 -7.20 2.32 -10.19
C ASN A 166 -7.34 0.97 -9.48
N TYR A 167 -6.45 0.02 -9.76
CA TYR A 167 -6.45 -1.27 -9.09
C TYR A 167 -5.52 -1.25 -7.89
N HIS A 168 -5.95 -1.95 -6.85
CA HIS A 168 -5.25 -2.03 -5.57
C HIS A 168 -5.19 -3.46 -5.06
N ILE A 169 -4.17 -3.73 -4.27
CA ILE A 169 -3.94 -5.02 -3.63
C ILE A 169 -3.88 -4.91 -2.12
N SER A 170 -4.43 -5.91 -1.44
CA SER A 170 -4.33 -6.05 0.00
C SER A 170 -4.15 -7.51 0.38
N CYS A 171 -3.09 -7.80 1.13
CA CYS A 171 -2.73 -9.12 1.62
C CYS A 171 -2.96 -9.20 3.12
N GLY A 172 -3.65 -10.26 3.56
CA GLY A 172 -3.89 -10.56 4.97
C GLY A 172 -3.21 -11.86 5.41
N LEU A 173 -3.75 -12.49 6.45
CA LEU A 173 -3.14 -13.73 6.97
C LEU A 173 -3.19 -14.90 5.99
N ARG A 174 -4.36 -15.11 5.36
CA ARG A 174 -4.64 -16.28 4.51
C ARG A 174 -5.41 -15.91 3.24
N ARG A 175 -5.51 -14.61 2.96
CA ARG A 175 -6.37 -14.06 1.92
C ARG A 175 -5.67 -12.89 1.27
N SER A 176 -6.01 -12.68 0.01
CA SER A 176 -5.61 -11.50 -0.73
C SER A 176 -6.85 -10.93 -1.41
N PHE A 177 -6.89 -9.62 -1.52
CA PHE A 177 -7.92 -8.87 -2.21
C PHE A 177 -7.26 -8.12 -3.34
N PHE A 178 -7.84 -8.25 -4.53
CA PHE A 178 -7.55 -7.42 -5.69
C PHE A 178 -8.83 -6.65 -5.98
N TYR A 179 -8.79 -5.32 -5.87
CA TYR A 179 -10.00 -4.51 -5.98
C TYR A 179 -9.78 -3.29 -6.86
N TYR A 180 -10.87 -2.82 -7.46
CA TYR A 180 -10.88 -1.65 -8.32
C TYR A 180 -11.49 -0.46 -7.57
N SER A 181 -10.78 0.66 -7.55
CA SER A 181 -11.22 1.94 -7.01
C SER A 181 -10.88 3.04 -8.03
N PRO A 182 -11.85 3.46 -8.88
CA PRO A 182 -11.64 4.48 -9.90
C PRO A 182 -11.46 5.89 -9.35
N LEU A 183 -11.52 6.04 -8.02
CA LEU A 183 -11.50 7.33 -7.37
C LEU A 183 -10.08 7.89 -7.46
N SER A 184 -9.83 8.64 -8.55
CA SER A 184 -9.02 9.85 -8.46
C SER A 184 -9.43 10.56 -7.18
N PHE A 185 -8.48 10.87 -6.29
CA PHE A 185 -8.72 11.59 -5.04
C PHE A 185 -9.83 12.62 -5.24
N SER A 186 -11.05 12.31 -4.80
CA SER A 186 -12.10 13.31 -4.82
C SER A 186 -11.65 14.36 -3.83
N ASN A 187 -11.51 15.58 -4.33
CA ASN A 187 -11.27 16.70 -3.43
C ASN A 187 -12.49 16.84 -2.50
N LEU A 188 -12.30 17.58 -1.40
CA LEU A 188 -13.34 17.80 -0.40
C LEU A 188 -14.67 18.26 -1.04
N GLU A 189 -14.59 19.05 -2.11
CA GLU A 189 -15.74 19.54 -2.86
C GLU A 189 -16.51 18.40 -3.54
N GLU A 190 -15.86 17.52 -4.29
CA GLU A 190 -16.49 16.37 -4.94
C GLU A 190 -17.09 15.35 -3.96
N ASP A 191 -16.39 15.06 -2.86
CA ASP A 191 -16.88 14.16 -1.82
C ASP A 191 -18.13 14.74 -1.13
N LEU A 192 -18.09 16.03 -0.80
CA LEU A 192 -19.23 16.71 -0.21
C LEU A 192 -20.40 16.79 -1.18
N ILE A 193 -20.17 17.05 -2.47
CA ILE A 193 -21.22 17.05 -3.49
C ILE A 193 -21.93 15.68 -3.58
N LYS A 194 -21.19 14.56 -3.52
CA LYS A 194 -21.77 13.20 -3.57
C LYS A 194 -22.57 12.86 -2.31
N LEU A 195 -22.14 13.38 -1.16
CA LEU A 195 -22.78 13.20 0.13
C LEU A 195 -24.01 14.08 0.29
N PHE A 196 -23.93 15.30 -0.21
CA PHE A 196 -25.08 16.17 -0.35
C PHE A 196 -26.03 15.57 -1.39
N ARG A 197 -27.34 15.65 -1.17
CA ARG A 197 -28.42 15.21 -2.09
C ARG A 197 -28.85 13.74 -2.07
N ARG A 198 -28.17 12.83 -1.36
CA ARG A 198 -28.71 11.47 -1.13
C ARG A 198 -29.77 11.46 -0.03
N LYS A 199 -31.03 11.73 -0.41
CA LYS A 199 -32.18 11.91 0.51
C LYS A 199 -32.37 10.78 1.53
N GLU A 200 -31.97 9.56 1.21
CA GLU A 200 -32.17 8.36 2.04
C GLU A 200 -31.30 8.33 3.31
N PHE A 201 -30.18 9.05 3.33
CA PHE A 201 -29.16 8.93 4.39
C PHE A 201 -28.83 10.27 5.07
N CYS A 202 -29.59 11.33 4.83
CA CYS A 202 -29.34 12.66 5.38
C CYS A 202 -30.23 12.96 6.60
N ASP A 203 -29.63 13.53 7.65
CA ASP A 203 -30.26 13.88 8.94
C ASP A 203 -30.28 15.41 9.19
N ILE A 204 -29.71 16.21 8.29
CA ILE A 204 -29.78 17.69 8.33
C ILE A 204 -30.06 18.28 6.94
N SER A 205 -30.69 19.45 6.90
CA SER A 205 -30.94 20.21 5.68
C SER A 205 -30.55 21.69 5.84
N PHE A 206 -29.90 22.24 4.83
CA PHE A 206 -29.55 23.65 4.69
C PHE A 206 -30.45 24.28 3.64
N LYS A 207 -30.91 25.51 3.89
CA LYS A 207 -31.58 26.33 2.88
C LYS A 207 -30.57 27.32 2.31
N THR A 208 -30.30 27.26 1.01
CA THR A 208 -29.40 28.21 0.36
C THR A 208 -30.05 29.60 0.30
N LYS A 209 -29.25 30.64 0.03
CA LYS A 209 -29.76 32.00 -0.19
C LYS A 209 -30.76 32.07 -1.35
N ASN A 210 -30.66 31.15 -2.31
CA ASN A 210 -31.53 31.06 -3.47
C ASN A 210 -32.78 30.21 -3.21
N GLY A 211 -32.94 29.67 -1.99
CA GLY A 211 -34.13 28.92 -1.56
C GLY A 211 -34.04 27.41 -1.76
N GLU A 212 -32.94 26.88 -2.29
CA GLU A 212 -32.74 25.44 -2.50
C GLU A 212 -32.44 24.72 -1.19
N ILE A 213 -32.87 23.45 -1.10
CA ILE A 213 -32.67 22.63 0.09
C ILE A 213 -31.57 21.61 -0.18
N ILE A 214 -30.43 21.79 0.49
CA ILE A 214 -29.29 20.87 0.46
C ILE A 214 -29.37 19.97 1.69
N LYS A 215 -29.39 18.64 1.50
CA LYS A 215 -29.42 17.67 2.60
C LYS A 215 -28.05 17.06 2.84
N ALA A 216 -27.68 16.78 4.10
CA ALA A 216 -26.37 16.26 4.49
C ALA A 216 -26.43 15.29 5.69
N HIS A 217 -25.27 14.72 6.04
CA HIS A 217 -25.09 13.86 7.22
C HIS A 217 -24.32 14.59 8.34
N LYS A 218 -24.93 14.77 9.53
CA LYS A 218 -24.43 15.52 10.69
C LYS A 218 -23.11 14.97 11.22
N LEU A 219 -22.97 13.65 11.27
CA LEU A 219 -21.75 12.96 11.70
C LEU A 219 -20.53 13.31 10.82
N ILE A 220 -20.70 13.36 9.50
CA ILE A 220 -19.62 13.66 8.56
C ILE A 220 -19.22 15.12 8.66
N LEU A 221 -20.21 16.03 8.73
CA LEU A 221 -19.96 17.45 8.98
C LEU A 221 -19.23 17.65 10.30
N LYS A 222 -19.66 17.01 11.39
CA LYS A 222 -19.02 17.13 12.70
C LYS A 222 -17.57 16.61 12.71
N TYR A 223 -17.32 15.47 12.09
CA TYR A 223 -15.97 14.90 12.01
C TYR A 223 -15.01 15.78 11.20
N ARG A 224 -15.50 16.38 10.11
CA ARG A 224 -14.70 17.21 9.21
C ARG A 224 -14.62 18.68 9.63
N LEU A 225 -15.58 19.21 10.39
CA LEU A 225 -15.60 20.61 10.88
C LEU A 225 -14.81 20.81 12.17
N ASN A 226 -14.66 19.76 12.99
CA ASN A 226 -13.91 19.84 14.24
C ASN A 226 -12.38 19.99 14.04
N GLN A 227 -11.91 20.12 12.79
CA GLN A 227 -10.48 20.10 12.47
C GLN A 227 -9.89 21.48 12.17
N ASN A 228 -10.66 22.53 11.81
CA ASN A 228 -10.20 23.95 11.73
C ASN A 228 -11.31 24.92 11.24
N GLU A 229 -11.27 26.19 11.65
CA GLU A 229 -12.20 27.26 11.18
C GLU A 229 -12.15 27.48 9.65
N ASN A 230 -10.97 27.35 9.03
CA ASN A 230 -10.77 27.43 7.58
C ASN A 230 -11.60 26.39 6.78
N GLN A 231 -12.07 25.31 7.41
CA GLN A 231 -12.89 24.31 6.74
C GLN A 231 -14.38 24.70 6.71
N ILE A 232 -14.84 25.54 7.63
CA ILE A 232 -16.22 26.05 7.64
C ILE A 232 -16.45 26.93 6.41
N GLU A 233 -15.56 27.87 6.14
CA GLU A 233 -15.65 28.78 4.98
C GLU A 233 -15.63 28.03 3.65
N LYS A 234 -14.74 27.04 3.52
CA LYS A 234 -14.69 26.15 2.34
C LYS A 234 -15.99 25.38 2.13
N ILE A 235 -16.61 24.87 3.20
CA ILE A 235 -17.89 24.17 3.08
C ILE A 235 -19.01 25.13 2.66
N GLN A 236 -19.04 26.36 3.18
CA GLN A 236 -20.01 27.37 2.74
C GLN A 236 -19.83 27.72 1.25
N GLU A 237 -18.58 27.82 0.79
CA GLU A 237 -18.26 28.02 -0.62
C GLU A 237 -18.75 26.83 -1.48
N ILE A 238 -18.48 25.59 -1.07
CA ILE A 238 -18.92 24.38 -1.77
C ILE A 238 -20.45 24.29 -1.83
N ILE A 239 -21.14 24.55 -0.71
CA ILE A 239 -22.60 24.60 -0.64
C ILE A 239 -23.17 25.65 -1.61
N SER A 240 -22.46 26.77 -1.83
CA SER A 240 -22.91 27.81 -2.76
C SER A 240 -22.78 27.43 -4.25
N LYS A 241 -21.93 26.45 -4.60
CA LYS A 241 -21.72 25.95 -5.96
C LYS A 241 -22.65 24.80 -6.36
N ILE A 242 -23.40 24.26 -5.40
CA ILE A 242 -24.30 23.12 -5.58
C ILE A 242 -25.67 23.62 -6.06
N ASN A 243 -25.82 23.80 -7.37
CA ASN A 243 -27.08 24.10 -8.10
C ASN A 243 -28.05 22.92 -8.05
#